data_AF-A0A2R5GL89-F1
#
_entry.id   AF-A0A2R5GL89-F1
#
_cell.length_a   1.000
_cell.length_b   1.000
_cell.length_c   1.000
_cell.angle_alpha   90.00
_cell.angle_beta   90.00
_cell.angle_gamma   90.00
#
_symmetry.space_group_name_H-M   'P 1'
#
loop_
_entity.id
_entity.type
_entity.pdbx_description
1 polymer ?
#
loop_
_entity_poly.entity_id
_entity_poly.type
_entity_poly.pdbx_seq_one_letter_code
_entity_poly.pdbx_strand_id
1 'polypeptide(L)'
;MLADEGTPSSTMSPGVWKARTAMAAIASGLIFISYVTCIAIAIASDTYIGGLSFPYFSDTGRDKPAYYIFATLNTVASVCMFPFMIMQYYYVQAWVPGGEVKCRNITATIFGCIAPIGSILLSIFDTGNYSALHSYSAYVFFILIILHCSFSIAICRFLAARFPETHGGCLIISRYIVMATLTVGFIGYIPVGLALACEWTRLPLDDCITIVGDEEYCTDKIYESNATLTTLFAYDNCTEVNDMRAVTQFISIVSLLAYIFLYALDPAPQQHSSMVSLWTVRAALAGAGASLIVLAYVTCICIAASRNTYVGGLTLPYFSDTGRDKPAYYVFASFITAASVLFIGFHVLQFVYVLNWIPGSEVKCRNIAASVLGVVAAIASTLLSIFDTSKHEALHAYSAYVFFVFVVGHACVSISIYRTLRPQHERFAKLMLPRYITLGLLMIAFIIYIPVGLGLVCSWSRLPMDECIDEVGDVDYCESNALPEDPTLTLLWSYDECSAVNEMRAAAQFVCIVSLMVFIAMYSFDPHPCNPRDVSNAKDDPGNATTGKLAGTVSEDVTLG
;
A
#
# COMPACT_ATOMS: atom_id res chain seq x y z
N MET A 1 32.71 42.13 -2.62
CA MET A 1 32.99 40.67 -2.59
C MET A 1 31.79 40.00 -1.93
N LEU A 2 30.75 39.72 -2.72
CA LEU A 2 29.70 38.79 -2.30
C LEU A 2 30.33 37.41 -2.42
N ALA A 3 30.53 36.73 -1.30
CA ALA A 3 30.98 35.35 -1.32
C ALA A 3 30.00 34.56 -2.19
N ASP A 4 30.53 33.69 -3.05
CA ASP A 4 29.78 32.76 -3.89
C ASP A 4 29.10 31.73 -2.96
N GLU A 5 28.02 32.17 -2.30
CA GLU A 5 27.27 31.40 -1.33
C GLU A 5 26.36 30.41 -2.07
N GLY A 6 26.76 29.14 -2.10
CA GLY A 6 25.77 28.06 -2.10
C GLY A 6 25.77 27.09 -3.26
N THR A 7 26.87 26.91 -3.99
CA THR A 7 27.01 25.66 -4.74
C THR A 7 27.21 24.50 -3.75
N PRO A 8 26.38 23.43 -3.81
CA PRO A 8 26.57 22.26 -2.97
C PRO A 8 28.01 21.75 -3.12
N SER A 9 28.70 21.51 -2.00
CA SER A 9 30.05 20.97 -2.05
C SER A 9 30.02 19.65 -2.84
N SER A 10 30.96 19.45 -3.76
CA SER A 10 31.01 18.31 -4.67
C SER A 10 31.31 16.96 -3.97
N THR A 11 31.01 16.84 -2.68
CA THR A 11 31.57 15.85 -1.78
C THR A 11 30.86 14.50 -1.85
N MET A 12 29.58 14.44 -2.21
CA MET A 12 28.88 13.16 -2.36
C MET A 12 28.92 12.67 -3.81
N SER A 13 29.72 11.63 -4.07
CA SER A 13 29.78 11.01 -5.38
C SER A 13 28.42 10.39 -5.77
N PRO A 14 28.05 10.36 -7.06
CA PRO A 14 26.85 9.69 -7.53
C PRO A 14 26.76 8.21 -7.08
N GLY A 15 27.89 7.55 -6.88
CA GLY A 15 27.96 6.19 -6.36
C GLY A 15 27.43 6.07 -4.93
N VAL A 16 27.78 7.01 -4.05
CA VAL A 16 27.29 7.03 -2.65
C VAL A 16 25.78 7.26 -2.60
N TRP A 17 25.23 8.13 -3.47
CA TRP A 17 23.77 8.33 -3.55
C TRP A 17 23.03 7.07 -4.00
N LYS A 18 23.53 6.42 -5.06
CA LYS A 18 22.94 5.16 -5.54
C LYS A 18 23.02 4.06 -4.48
N ALA A 19 24.15 3.95 -3.79
CA ALA A 19 24.33 3.00 -2.70
C ALA A 19 23.35 3.27 -1.55
N ARG A 20 23.13 4.54 -1.17
CA ARG A 20 22.13 4.91 -0.16
C ARG A 20 20.73 4.44 -0.54
N THR A 21 20.29 4.77 -1.75
CA THR A 21 18.96 4.39 -2.25
C THR A 21 18.83 2.86 -2.35
N ALA A 22 19.86 2.18 -2.83
CA ALA A 22 19.89 0.73 -2.89
C ALA A 22 19.78 0.08 -1.50
N MET A 23 20.51 0.56 -0.49
CA MET A 23 20.43 0.03 0.88
C MET A 23 19.04 0.20 1.49
N ALA A 24 18.40 1.36 1.28
CA ALA A 24 17.02 1.59 1.71
C ALA A 24 16.03 0.61 1.06
N ALA A 25 16.16 0.40 -0.26
CA ALA A 25 15.32 -0.51 -1.01
C ALA A 25 15.54 -1.98 -0.61
N ILE A 26 16.80 -2.40 -0.43
CA ILE A 26 17.16 -3.76 0.02
C ILE A 26 16.58 -4.00 1.41
N ALA A 27 16.82 -3.10 2.37
CA ALA A 27 16.30 -3.25 3.74
C ALA A 27 14.76 -3.37 3.74
N SER A 28 14.07 -2.49 3.00
CA SER A 28 12.61 -2.53 2.91
C SER A 28 12.09 -3.81 2.25
N GLY A 29 12.74 -4.24 1.16
CA GLY A 29 12.38 -5.46 0.44
C GLY A 29 12.58 -6.71 1.29
N LEU A 30 13.68 -6.80 2.04
CA LEU A 30 13.96 -7.94 2.93
C LEU A 30 12.94 -8.05 4.06
N ILE A 31 12.58 -6.94 4.71
CA ILE A 31 11.53 -6.95 5.75
C ILE A 31 10.19 -7.36 5.16
N PHE A 32 9.84 -6.85 3.98
CA PHE A 32 8.60 -7.20 3.30
C PHE A 32 8.55 -8.69 2.92
N ILE A 33 9.62 -9.23 2.34
CA ILE A 33 9.75 -10.65 1.99
C ILE A 33 9.66 -11.51 3.26
N SER A 34 10.34 -11.11 4.34
CA SER A 34 10.26 -11.77 5.64
C SER A 34 8.82 -11.85 6.12
N TYR A 35 8.11 -10.72 6.10
CA TYR A 35 6.71 -10.63 6.50
C TYR A 35 5.79 -11.58 5.73
N VAL A 36 5.80 -11.49 4.41
CA VAL A 36 4.95 -12.34 3.56
C VAL A 36 5.28 -13.82 3.72
N THR A 37 6.58 -14.16 3.82
CA THR A 37 7.01 -15.55 3.92
C THR A 37 6.66 -16.17 5.26
N CYS A 38 6.83 -15.45 6.38
CA CYS A 38 6.44 -15.94 7.71
C CYS A 38 4.94 -16.19 7.81
N ILE A 39 4.11 -15.29 7.26
CA ILE A 39 2.66 -15.50 7.20
C ILE A 39 2.32 -16.74 6.36
N ALA A 40 2.91 -16.85 5.17
CA ALA A 40 2.63 -17.98 4.28
C ALA A 40 3.00 -19.32 4.94
N ILE A 41 4.12 -19.39 5.66
CA ILE A 41 4.52 -20.59 6.42
C ILE A 41 3.58 -20.84 7.58
N ALA A 42 3.25 -19.82 8.38
CA ALA A 42 2.35 -19.99 9.53
C ALA A 42 0.99 -20.54 9.09
N ILE A 43 0.45 -20.06 7.97
CA ILE A 43 -0.79 -20.58 7.36
C ILE A 43 -0.58 -22.02 6.85
N ALA A 44 0.48 -22.27 6.08
CA ALA A 44 0.71 -23.58 5.46
C ALA A 44 1.04 -24.69 6.45
N SER A 45 1.56 -24.34 7.63
CA SER A 45 1.95 -25.26 8.70
C SER A 45 0.99 -25.24 9.88
N ASP A 46 -0.19 -24.62 9.73
CA ASP A 46 -1.22 -24.48 10.77
C ASP A 46 -0.65 -24.07 12.15
N THR A 47 0.26 -23.10 12.11
CA THR A 47 1.01 -22.69 13.30
C THR A 47 0.09 -21.96 14.27
N TYR A 48 0.10 -22.36 15.54
CA TYR A 48 -0.70 -21.69 16.57
C TYR A 48 -0.23 -20.24 16.79
N ILE A 49 -1.04 -19.30 16.32
CA ILE A 49 -0.82 -17.84 16.38
C ILE A 49 -1.59 -17.18 17.54
N GLY A 50 -1.88 -17.93 18.61
CA GLY A 50 -2.49 -17.39 19.83
C GLY A 50 -4.01 -17.18 19.76
N GLY A 51 -4.68 -17.82 18.79
CA GLY A 51 -6.13 -17.65 18.57
C GLY A 51 -6.52 -16.30 17.99
N LEU A 52 -5.56 -15.46 17.58
CA LEU A 52 -5.83 -14.16 16.98
C LEU A 52 -6.37 -14.30 15.58
N SER A 53 -7.28 -13.39 15.24
CA SER A 53 -7.75 -13.22 13.88
C SER A 53 -6.57 -12.69 13.05
N PHE A 54 -5.94 -11.59 13.47
CA PHE A 54 -4.77 -11.04 12.79
C PHE A 54 -3.51 -11.28 13.65
N PRO A 55 -2.55 -12.12 13.21
CA PRO A 55 -1.42 -12.49 14.06
C PRO A 55 -0.41 -11.35 14.20
N TYR A 56 0.23 -11.27 15.36
CA TYR A 56 1.45 -10.48 15.50
C TYR A 56 2.53 -11.00 14.56
N PHE A 57 3.29 -10.10 13.94
CA PHE A 57 4.37 -10.50 13.04
C PHE A 57 5.38 -11.42 13.72
N SER A 58 5.73 -11.11 14.97
CA SER A 58 6.63 -11.91 15.80
C SER A 58 6.13 -13.35 16.00
N ASP A 59 4.82 -13.55 16.10
CA ASP A 59 4.24 -14.87 16.35
C ASP A 59 4.24 -15.71 15.07
N THR A 60 4.04 -15.08 13.89
CA THR A 60 4.22 -15.76 12.59
C THR A 60 5.66 -16.17 12.31
N GLY A 61 6.62 -15.49 12.93
CA GLY A 61 8.06 -15.75 12.82
C GLY A 61 8.63 -16.54 14.01
N ARG A 62 7.80 -17.11 14.89
CA ARG A 62 8.28 -17.78 16.12
C ARG A 62 8.77 -19.20 15.86
N ASP A 63 8.05 -19.96 15.03
CA ASP A 63 8.28 -21.40 14.87
C ASP A 63 9.14 -21.73 13.65
N LYS A 64 9.84 -22.87 13.70
CA LYS A 64 10.69 -23.31 12.59
C LYS A 64 9.80 -23.85 11.46
N PRO A 65 10.11 -23.57 10.18
CA PRO A 65 11.29 -22.85 9.69
C PRO A 65 11.15 -21.32 9.63
N ALA A 66 9.95 -20.77 9.85
CA ALA A 66 9.66 -19.32 9.73
C ALA A 66 10.58 -18.45 10.60
N TYR A 67 10.97 -18.94 11.78
CA TYR A 67 11.95 -18.30 12.67
C TYR A 67 13.27 -17.98 12.00
N TYR A 68 13.84 -18.92 11.24
CA TYR A 68 15.12 -18.69 10.58
C TYR A 68 15.00 -17.61 9.51
N ILE A 69 13.86 -17.54 8.82
CA ILE A 69 13.58 -16.51 7.81
C ILE A 69 13.40 -15.16 8.49
N PHE A 70 12.56 -15.11 9.53
CA PHE A 70 12.30 -13.92 10.32
C PHE A 70 13.59 -13.33 10.90
N ALA A 71 14.36 -14.13 11.63
CA ALA A 71 15.60 -13.71 12.25
C ALA A 71 16.65 -13.27 11.22
N THR A 72 16.87 -14.08 10.17
CA THR A 72 17.92 -13.81 9.17
C THR A 72 17.60 -12.58 8.34
N LEU A 73 16.42 -12.51 7.74
CA LEU A 73 16.08 -11.41 6.83
C LEU A 73 15.95 -10.08 7.56
N ASN A 74 15.35 -10.06 8.76
CA ASN A 74 15.28 -8.82 9.56
C ASN A 74 16.65 -8.40 10.10
N THR A 75 17.52 -9.35 10.46
CA THR A 75 18.91 -9.03 10.84
C THR A 75 19.67 -8.43 9.68
N VAL A 76 19.62 -9.04 8.48
CA VAL A 76 20.29 -8.51 7.29
C VAL A 76 19.73 -7.13 6.92
N ALA A 77 18.41 -6.96 6.95
CA ALA A 77 17.78 -5.65 6.73
C ALA A 77 18.29 -4.60 7.73
N SER A 78 18.38 -4.96 9.01
CA SER A 78 18.88 -4.08 10.06
C SER A 78 20.36 -3.74 9.86
N VAL A 79 21.19 -4.69 9.42
CA VAL A 79 22.59 -4.45 9.05
C VAL A 79 22.69 -3.48 7.87
N CYS A 80 21.82 -3.60 6.86
CA CYS A 80 21.75 -2.65 5.74
C CYS A 80 21.34 -1.23 6.17
N MET A 81 20.62 -1.08 7.29
CA MET A 81 20.22 0.23 7.79
C MET A 81 21.40 1.05 8.33
N PHE A 82 22.44 0.45 8.90
CA PHE A 82 23.63 1.19 9.37
C PHE A 82 24.34 2.00 8.27
N PRO A 83 24.79 1.40 7.15
CA PRO A 83 25.41 2.16 6.08
C PRO A 83 24.42 3.13 5.44
N PHE A 84 23.12 2.79 5.37
CA PHE A 84 22.10 3.73 4.93
C PHE A 84 22.07 5.01 5.79
N MET A 85 22.05 4.90 7.12
CA MET A 85 22.01 6.04 8.03
C MET A 85 23.28 6.90 7.96
N ILE A 86 24.45 6.26 7.82
CA ILE A 86 25.72 6.96 7.60
C ILE A 86 25.71 7.71 6.26
N MET A 87 25.24 7.08 5.19
CA MET A 87 25.12 7.74 3.89
C MET A 87 24.08 8.88 3.91
N GLN A 88 23.00 8.74 4.68
CA GLN A 88 22.03 9.81 4.89
C GLN A 88 22.64 11.01 5.62
N TYR A 89 23.52 10.78 6.59
CA TYR A 89 24.30 11.85 7.22
C TYR A 89 25.11 12.65 6.19
N TYR A 90 25.89 11.94 5.37
CA TYR A 90 26.73 12.56 4.33
C TYR A 90 25.90 13.25 3.26
N TYR A 91 24.73 12.71 2.92
CA TYR A 91 23.78 13.36 2.03
C TYR A 91 23.39 14.75 2.54
N VAL A 92 22.99 14.86 3.80
CA VAL A 92 22.62 16.15 4.40
C VAL A 92 23.82 17.09 4.48
N GLN A 93 25.02 16.57 4.80
CA GLN A 93 26.25 17.38 4.81
C GLN A 93 26.62 17.94 3.42
N ALA A 94 26.39 17.18 2.35
CA ALA A 94 26.66 17.63 0.99
C ALA A 94 25.80 18.84 0.59
N TRP A 95 24.55 18.88 1.08
CA TRP A 95 23.63 19.99 0.87
C TRP A 95 23.89 21.20 1.77
N VAL A 96 24.35 20.99 3.01
CA VAL A 96 24.54 22.08 4.00
C VAL A 96 25.91 21.98 4.67
N PRO A 97 27.01 22.26 3.93
CA PRO A 97 28.37 22.12 4.45
C PRO A 97 28.73 23.09 5.60
N GLY A 98 27.90 24.10 5.88
CA GLY A 98 28.09 25.12 6.93
C GLY A 98 27.61 24.72 8.33
N GLY A 99 27.01 23.54 8.49
CA GLY A 99 26.67 23.01 9.81
C GLY A 99 25.40 23.58 10.48
N GLU A 100 24.59 24.38 9.79
CA GLU A 100 23.32 24.92 10.32
C GLU A 100 22.37 23.83 10.83
N VAL A 101 22.39 22.65 10.21
CA VAL A 101 21.64 21.47 10.63
C VAL A 101 22.52 20.38 11.26
N LYS A 102 23.78 20.68 11.60
CA LYS A 102 24.77 19.69 12.07
C LYS A 102 24.28 18.92 13.27
N CYS A 103 23.80 19.60 14.32
CA CYS A 103 23.32 18.93 15.53
C CYS A 103 22.12 18.03 15.22
N ARG A 104 21.13 18.52 14.46
CA ARG A 104 19.95 17.74 14.07
C ARG A 104 20.34 16.52 13.24
N ASN A 105 21.27 16.68 12.31
CA ASN A 105 21.75 15.61 11.43
C ASN A 105 22.50 14.54 12.24
N ILE A 106 23.43 14.94 13.12
CA ILE A 106 24.13 14.01 14.02
C ILE A 106 23.13 13.27 14.91
N THR A 107 22.19 13.97 15.52
CA THR A 107 21.16 13.35 16.38
C THR A 107 20.28 12.36 15.59
N ALA A 108 19.82 12.73 14.39
CA ALA A 108 19.06 11.84 13.52
C ALA A 108 19.86 10.57 13.18
N THR A 109 21.15 10.72 12.86
CA THR A 109 22.03 9.59 12.55
C THR A 109 22.27 8.69 13.75
N ILE A 110 22.49 9.26 14.95
CA ILE A 110 22.67 8.47 16.18
C ILE A 110 21.43 7.61 16.45
N PHE A 111 20.24 8.22 16.45
CA PHE A 111 19.00 7.46 16.65
C PHE A 111 18.78 6.42 15.53
N GLY A 112 19.04 6.80 14.29
CA GLY A 112 18.93 5.91 13.13
C GLY A 112 19.92 4.73 13.17
N CYS A 113 21.10 4.89 13.75
CA CYS A 113 22.09 3.81 13.91
C CYS A 113 21.83 2.94 15.13
N ILE A 114 21.27 3.48 16.21
CA ILE A 114 20.95 2.68 17.41
C ILE A 114 19.67 1.88 17.21
N ALA A 115 18.65 2.42 16.52
CA ALA A 115 17.37 1.73 16.32
C ALA A 115 17.53 0.31 15.72
N PRO A 116 18.32 0.08 14.66
CA PRO A 116 18.53 -1.26 14.08
C PRO A 116 19.06 -2.30 15.07
N ILE A 117 19.77 -1.91 16.13
CA ILE A 117 20.19 -2.86 17.18
C ILE A 117 18.97 -3.45 17.87
N GLY A 118 17.97 -2.62 18.19
CA GLY A 118 16.68 -3.08 18.72
C GLY A 118 15.97 -4.03 17.76
N SER A 119 15.99 -3.73 16.46
CA SER A 119 15.41 -4.62 15.43
C SER A 119 16.13 -5.98 15.33
N ILE A 120 17.47 -6.01 15.44
CA ILE A 120 18.24 -7.26 15.47
C ILE A 120 17.84 -8.10 16.68
N LEU A 121 17.87 -7.51 17.88
CA LEU A 121 17.49 -8.21 19.11
C LEU A 121 16.04 -8.69 19.05
N LEU A 122 15.12 -7.84 18.57
CA LEU A 122 13.72 -8.20 18.32
C LEU A 122 13.59 -9.42 17.41
N SER A 123 14.43 -9.51 16.37
CA SER A 123 14.35 -10.60 15.40
C SER A 123 14.96 -11.92 15.86
N ILE A 124 15.96 -11.88 16.75
CA ILE A 124 16.68 -13.06 17.24
C ILE A 124 16.00 -13.65 18.49
N PHE A 125 15.52 -12.80 19.39
CA PHE A 125 14.92 -13.27 20.64
C PHE A 125 13.43 -13.44 20.45
N ASP A 126 12.95 -14.68 20.40
CA ASP A 126 11.53 -14.98 20.16
C ASP A 126 10.63 -14.56 21.33
N THR A 127 9.35 -14.30 21.03
CA THR A 127 8.34 -13.91 22.03
C THR A 127 8.07 -15.01 23.05
N GLY A 128 8.27 -16.28 22.70
CA GLY A 128 8.05 -17.42 23.57
C GLY A 128 9.01 -17.45 24.74
N ASN A 129 10.30 -17.59 24.46
CA ASN A 129 11.34 -17.79 25.47
C ASN A 129 11.84 -16.49 26.09
N TYR A 130 11.84 -15.39 25.32
CA TYR A 130 12.48 -14.14 25.69
C TYR A 130 11.53 -12.94 25.59
N SER A 131 10.26 -13.12 25.98
CA SER A 131 9.17 -12.15 25.84
C SER A 131 9.53 -10.72 26.31
N ALA A 132 10.19 -10.61 27.47
CA ALA A 132 10.60 -9.33 28.03
C ALA A 132 11.64 -8.64 27.13
N LEU A 133 12.71 -9.34 26.75
CA LEU A 133 13.76 -8.79 25.90
C LEU A 133 13.23 -8.46 24.50
N HIS A 134 12.37 -9.30 23.94
CA HIS A 134 11.67 -9.04 22.68
C HIS A 134 10.87 -7.74 22.75
N SER A 135 10.04 -7.59 23.78
CA SER A 135 9.19 -6.41 23.99
C SER A 135 10.03 -5.14 24.20
N TYR A 136 11.08 -5.18 25.03
CA TYR A 136 11.98 -4.04 25.23
C TYR A 136 12.70 -3.65 23.93
N SER A 137 13.11 -4.64 23.13
CA SER A 137 13.76 -4.40 21.85
C SER A 137 12.81 -3.71 20.85
N ALA A 138 11.52 -4.08 20.84
CA ALA A 138 10.49 -3.40 20.07
C ALA A 138 10.34 -1.93 20.51
N TYR A 139 10.27 -1.65 21.83
CA TYR A 139 10.16 -0.28 22.34
C TYR A 139 11.34 0.58 21.90
N VAL A 140 12.55 0.09 22.12
CA VAL A 140 13.79 0.79 21.77
C VAL A 140 13.82 1.07 20.27
N PHE A 141 13.50 0.08 19.43
CA PHE A 141 13.46 0.25 17.99
C PHE A 141 12.46 1.32 17.55
N PHE A 142 11.19 1.20 17.92
CA PHE A 142 10.13 2.09 17.43
C PHE A 142 10.26 3.52 17.99
N ILE A 143 10.66 3.69 19.26
CA ILE A 143 10.87 5.04 19.82
C ILE A 143 12.01 5.74 19.10
N LEU A 144 13.15 5.06 18.93
CA LEU A 144 14.31 5.65 18.27
C LEU A 144 14.04 5.94 16.78
N ILE A 145 13.29 5.10 16.08
CA ILE A 145 12.95 5.37 14.68
C ILE A 145 11.99 6.56 14.54
N ILE A 146 11.02 6.71 15.45
CA ILE A 146 10.13 7.88 15.51
C ILE A 146 10.94 9.16 15.76
N LEU A 147 11.90 9.12 16.69
CA LEU A 147 12.80 10.25 16.92
C LEU A 147 13.64 10.56 15.68
N HIS A 148 14.27 9.56 15.06
CA HIS A 148 15.01 9.71 13.81
C HIS A 148 14.13 10.38 12.73
N CYS A 149 12.91 9.88 12.49
CA CYS A 149 11.99 10.44 11.51
C CYS A 149 11.66 11.91 11.80
N SER A 150 11.44 12.25 13.07
CA SER A 150 11.15 13.62 13.50
C SER A 150 12.29 14.59 13.16
N PHE A 151 13.53 14.21 13.48
CA PHE A 151 14.71 15.02 13.15
C PHE A 151 14.95 15.09 11.64
N SER A 152 14.78 13.98 10.93
CA SER A 152 14.90 13.92 9.47
C SER A 152 13.88 14.80 8.75
N ILE A 153 12.62 14.83 9.20
CA ILE A 153 11.60 15.75 8.67
C ILE A 153 11.98 17.21 8.93
N ALA A 154 12.48 17.53 10.13
CA ALA A 154 12.93 18.89 10.45
C ALA A 154 14.10 19.33 9.55
N ILE A 155 15.03 18.42 9.24
CA ILE A 155 16.12 18.66 8.27
C ILE A 155 15.54 18.87 6.87
N CYS A 156 14.61 18.03 6.42
CA CYS A 156 14.00 18.16 5.10
C CYS A 156 13.23 19.47 4.94
N ARG A 157 12.52 19.93 5.97
CA ARG A 157 11.89 21.25 5.98
C ARG A 157 12.89 22.38 5.81
N PHE A 158 14.02 22.29 6.52
CA PHE A 158 15.10 23.25 6.35
C PHE A 158 15.65 23.22 4.92
N LEU A 159 15.93 22.03 4.38
CA LEU A 159 16.42 21.85 3.01
C LEU A 159 15.42 22.37 1.97
N ALA A 160 14.12 22.17 2.16
CA ALA A 160 13.09 22.73 1.27
C ALA A 160 12.94 24.24 1.38
N ALA A 161 13.14 24.82 2.57
CA ALA A 161 13.16 26.27 2.71
C ALA A 161 14.39 26.90 2.02
N ARG A 162 15.54 26.23 2.09
CA ARG A 162 16.80 26.71 1.51
C ARG A 162 16.92 26.42 0.01
N PHE A 163 16.43 25.26 -0.43
CA PHE A 163 16.52 24.75 -1.80
C PHE A 163 15.14 24.28 -2.29
N PRO A 164 14.16 25.20 -2.41
CA PRO A 164 12.78 24.86 -2.76
C PRO A 164 12.64 24.19 -4.13
N GLU A 165 13.58 24.46 -5.05
CA GLU A 165 13.60 23.86 -6.40
C GLU A 165 13.96 22.37 -6.38
N THR A 166 14.73 21.93 -5.37
CA THR A 166 15.22 20.55 -5.26
C THR A 166 14.35 19.72 -4.32
N HIS A 167 14.02 20.28 -3.15
CA HIS A 167 13.30 19.57 -2.10
C HIS A 167 11.83 20.02 -2.09
N GLY A 168 11.01 19.34 -2.90
CA GLY A 168 9.59 19.67 -3.06
C GLY A 168 8.76 19.46 -1.79
N GLY A 169 7.79 20.35 -1.55
CA GLY A 169 6.88 20.28 -0.41
C GLY A 169 6.06 18.98 -0.34
N CYS A 170 5.78 18.33 -1.48
CA CYS A 170 5.06 17.07 -1.53
C CYS A 170 5.80 15.94 -0.80
N LEU A 171 7.13 15.82 -0.97
CA LEU A 171 7.91 14.78 -0.30
C LEU A 171 7.88 14.97 1.23
N ILE A 172 7.90 16.23 1.69
CA ILE A 172 7.78 16.57 3.11
C ILE A 172 6.39 16.22 3.64
N ILE A 173 5.33 16.56 2.90
CA ILE A 173 3.96 16.23 3.28
C ILE A 173 3.78 14.72 3.36
N SER A 174 4.27 13.96 2.36
CA SER A 174 4.24 12.49 2.40
C SER A 174 4.98 11.94 3.62
N ARG A 175 6.16 12.49 3.96
CA ARG A 175 6.89 12.11 5.17
C ARG A 175 6.13 12.42 6.45
N TYR A 176 5.44 13.56 6.52
CA TYR A 176 4.58 13.91 7.65
C TYR A 176 3.41 12.94 7.81
N ILE A 177 2.72 12.62 6.72
CA ILE A 177 1.60 11.67 6.73
C ILE A 177 2.10 10.31 7.22
N VAL A 178 3.15 9.78 6.59
CA VAL A 178 3.70 8.48 6.96
C VAL A 178 4.21 8.46 8.41
N MET A 179 4.84 9.54 8.88
CA MET A 179 5.29 9.66 10.26
C MET A 179 4.12 9.75 11.25
N ALA A 180 3.06 10.47 10.90
CA ALA A 180 1.84 10.53 11.71
C ALA A 180 1.19 9.15 11.81
N THR A 181 1.06 8.44 10.70
CA THR A 181 0.53 7.06 10.67
C THR A 181 1.41 6.11 11.49
N LEU A 182 2.74 6.19 11.36
CA LEU A 182 3.69 5.42 12.18
C LEU A 182 3.51 5.72 13.67
N THR A 183 3.36 7.00 14.04
CA THR A 183 3.22 7.42 15.44
C THR A 183 1.89 6.95 16.02
N VAL A 184 0.79 7.09 15.27
CA VAL A 184 -0.53 6.61 15.69
C VAL A 184 -0.53 5.08 15.81
N GLY A 185 0.03 4.38 14.83
CA GLY A 185 0.20 2.92 14.87
C GLY A 185 1.01 2.48 16.09
N PHE A 186 2.13 3.14 16.38
CA PHE A 186 2.95 2.85 17.56
C PHE A 186 2.21 3.13 18.87
N ILE A 187 1.52 4.28 18.98
CA ILE A 187 0.73 4.64 20.16
C ILE A 187 -0.41 3.63 20.40
N GLY A 188 -1.08 3.21 19.32
CA GLY A 188 -2.12 2.17 19.38
C GLY A 188 -1.55 0.81 19.78
N TYR A 189 -0.43 0.41 19.20
CA TYR A 189 0.20 -0.90 19.42
C TYR A 189 0.77 -1.05 20.84
N ILE A 190 1.53 -0.05 21.30
CA ILE A 190 2.33 -0.15 22.52
C ILE A 190 1.68 0.58 23.70
N PRO A 191 1.69 1.91 23.83
CA PRO A 191 1.17 2.58 25.02
C PRO A 191 -0.30 2.26 25.31
N VAL A 192 -1.18 2.39 24.31
CA VAL A 192 -2.61 2.15 24.47
C VAL A 192 -2.88 0.66 24.51
N GLY A 193 -2.32 -0.08 23.54
CA GLY A 193 -2.46 -1.52 23.44
C GLY A 193 -2.10 -2.24 24.73
N LEU A 194 -0.96 -1.91 25.35
CA LEU A 194 -0.53 -2.55 26.61
C LEU A 194 -1.36 -2.10 27.82
N ALA A 195 -1.80 -0.84 27.85
CA ALA A 195 -2.64 -0.34 28.93
C ALA A 195 -4.04 -1.00 28.93
N LEU A 196 -4.51 -1.39 27.74
CA LEU A 196 -5.78 -2.09 27.55
C LEU A 196 -5.61 -3.62 27.50
N ALA A 197 -4.38 -4.12 27.33
CA ALA A 197 -4.12 -5.53 27.23
C ALA A 197 -4.40 -6.21 28.56
N CYS A 198 -5.10 -7.34 28.48
CA CYS A 198 -5.30 -8.22 29.60
C CYS A 198 -4.00 -8.97 29.90
N GLU A 199 -3.92 -9.52 31.11
CA GLU A 199 -2.74 -10.26 31.53
C GLU A 199 -2.42 -11.36 30.52
N TRP A 200 -1.19 -11.38 30.00
CA TRP A 200 -0.78 -12.35 29.01
C TRP A 200 -0.64 -13.71 29.67
N THR A 201 -1.60 -14.58 29.40
CA THR A 201 -1.59 -15.96 29.87
C THR A 201 -0.84 -16.83 28.88
N ARG A 202 0.06 -17.67 29.39
CA ARG A 202 0.62 -18.77 28.59
C ARG A 202 -0.45 -19.81 28.36
N LEU A 203 -0.45 -20.43 27.19
CA LEU A 203 -1.39 -21.51 26.89
C LEU A 203 -1.00 -22.75 27.73
N PRO A 204 -1.90 -23.30 28.55
CA PRO A 204 -1.68 -24.55 29.26
C PRO A 204 -1.35 -25.70 28.30
N LEU A 205 -0.54 -26.67 28.76
CA LEU A 205 -0.13 -27.79 27.92
C LEU A 205 -1.33 -28.62 27.43
N ASP A 206 -2.27 -28.93 28.33
CA ASP A 206 -3.48 -29.70 27.99
C ASP A 206 -4.36 -28.96 26.96
N ASP A 207 -4.50 -27.65 27.11
CA ASP A 207 -5.23 -26.80 26.16
C ASP A 207 -4.51 -26.73 24.81
N CYS A 208 -3.16 -26.67 24.80
CA CYS A 208 -2.37 -26.75 23.58
C CYS A 208 -2.63 -28.05 22.83
N ILE A 209 -2.55 -29.20 23.51
CA ILE A 209 -2.78 -30.51 22.90
C ILE A 209 -4.19 -30.58 22.33
N THR A 210 -5.17 -30.02 23.04
CA THR A 210 -6.58 -29.99 22.61
C THR A 210 -6.79 -29.08 21.40
N ILE A 211 -6.20 -27.88 21.38
CA ILE A 211 -6.41 -26.87 20.34
C ILE A 211 -5.59 -27.20 19.08
N VAL A 212 -4.32 -27.58 19.24
CA VAL A 212 -3.39 -27.81 18.13
C VAL A 212 -3.50 -29.25 17.61
N GLY A 213 -3.87 -30.21 18.47
CA GLY A 213 -3.97 -31.62 18.09
C GLY A 213 -2.63 -32.33 17.88
N ASP A 214 -1.50 -31.70 18.23
CA ASP A 214 -0.15 -32.24 18.11
C ASP A 214 0.59 -32.20 19.46
N GLU A 215 0.64 -33.36 20.12
CA GLU A 215 1.29 -33.52 21.43
C GLU A 215 2.81 -33.31 21.37
N GLU A 216 3.47 -33.70 20.27
CA GLU A 216 4.91 -33.53 20.12
C GLU A 216 5.26 -32.05 19.99
N TYR A 217 4.51 -31.32 19.16
CA TYR A 217 4.64 -29.87 19.03
C TYR A 217 4.44 -29.17 20.38
N CYS A 218 3.34 -29.47 21.09
CA CYS A 218 3.05 -28.83 22.37
C CYS A 218 4.09 -29.17 23.45
N THR A 219 4.64 -30.39 23.44
CA THR A 219 5.70 -30.83 24.36
C THR A 219 7.03 -30.12 24.06
N ASP A 220 7.38 -29.90 22.78
CA ASP A 220 8.56 -29.11 22.39
C ASP A 220 8.44 -27.63 22.84
N LYS A 221 7.21 -27.17 23.09
CA LYS A 221 6.92 -25.81 23.53
C LYS A 221 6.77 -25.67 25.04
N ILE A 222 7.07 -26.68 25.86
CA ILE A 222 6.98 -26.55 27.32
C ILE A 222 7.82 -25.37 27.84
N TYR A 223 7.23 -24.56 28.70
CA TYR A 223 7.90 -23.44 29.33
C TYR A 223 8.81 -23.95 30.44
N GLU A 224 10.12 -23.70 30.34
CA GLU A 224 11.13 -24.28 31.24
C GLU A 224 10.85 -24.05 32.74
N SER A 225 10.22 -22.93 33.10
CA SER A 225 9.91 -22.61 34.49
C SER A 225 8.62 -23.26 35.03
N ASN A 226 7.76 -23.78 34.15
CA ASN A 226 6.53 -24.46 34.53
C ASN A 226 6.10 -25.47 33.47
N ALA A 227 6.24 -26.77 33.79
CA ALA A 227 5.93 -27.88 32.89
C ALA A 227 4.45 -27.97 32.47
N THR A 228 3.53 -27.30 33.17
CA THR A 228 2.10 -27.29 32.81
C THR A 228 1.74 -26.19 31.81
N LEU A 229 2.69 -25.31 31.47
CA LEU A 229 2.48 -24.19 30.57
C LEU A 229 3.38 -24.34 29.34
N THR A 230 2.92 -23.83 28.22
CA THR A 230 3.74 -23.72 27.01
C THR A 230 4.36 -22.33 26.89
N THR A 231 5.30 -22.17 25.96
CA THR A 231 5.87 -20.90 25.50
C THR A 231 4.90 -20.14 24.60
N LEU A 232 3.75 -20.73 24.25
CA LEU A 232 2.71 -20.11 23.45
C LEU A 232 1.87 -19.17 24.34
N PHE A 233 1.38 -18.08 23.77
CA PHE A 233 0.44 -17.19 24.46
C PHE A 233 -0.99 -17.52 24.04
N ALA A 234 -1.91 -17.47 25.01
CA ALA A 234 -3.35 -17.49 24.77
C ALA A 234 -3.85 -16.05 24.86
N TYR A 235 -4.43 -15.54 23.76
CA TYR A 235 -4.96 -14.17 23.70
C TYR A 235 -6.49 -14.11 23.77
N ASP A 236 -7.12 -15.26 24.02
CA ASP A 236 -8.56 -15.52 24.12
C ASP A 236 -9.29 -14.58 25.09
N ASN A 237 -8.69 -14.29 26.24
CA ASN A 237 -9.32 -13.44 27.25
C ASN A 237 -9.58 -12.01 26.75
N CYS A 238 -8.81 -11.52 25.76
CA CYS A 238 -8.94 -10.17 25.18
C CYS A 238 -8.57 -10.14 23.69
N THR A 239 -9.18 -11.05 22.92
CA THR A 239 -8.89 -11.23 21.49
C THR A 239 -9.05 -9.93 20.71
N GLU A 240 -10.10 -9.14 20.95
CA GLU A 240 -10.35 -7.89 20.23
C GLU A 240 -9.23 -6.85 20.43
N VAL A 241 -8.74 -6.72 21.67
CA VAL A 241 -7.65 -5.79 21.98
C VAL A 241 -6.35 -6.28 21.35
N ASN A 242 -6.07 -7.58 21.38
CA ASN A 242 -4.86 -8.12 20.79
C ASN A 242 -4.89 -8.09 19.24
N ASP A 243 -6.05 -8.30 18.61
CA ASP A 243 -6.24 -8.11 17.17
C ASP A 243 -5.99 -6.65 16.78
N MET A 244 -6.55 -5.69 17.52
CA MET A 244 -6.26 -4.26 17.31
C MET A 244 -4.76 -3.97 17.43
N ARG A 245 -4.09 -4.55 18.45
CA ARG A 245 -2.64 -4.39 18.64
C ARG A 245 -1.83 -4.97 17.49
N ALA A 246 -2.19 -6.16 17.00
CA ALA A 246 -1.50 -6.78 15.87
C ALA A 246 -1.71 -5.98 14.57
N VAL A 247 -2.91 -5.45 14.34
CA VAL A 247 -3.18 -4.54 13.20
C VAL A 247 -2.38 -3.25 13.32
N THR A 248 -2.31 -2.64 14.50
CA THR A 248 -1.53 -1.40 14.70
C THR A 248 -0.02 -1.63 14.64
N GLN A 249 0.47 -2.82 15.03
CA GLN A 249 1.84 -3.26 14.76
C GLN A 249 2.10 -3.31 13.25
N PHE A 250 1.19 -3.92 12.49
CA PHE A 250 1.30 -3.99 11.03
C PHE A 250 1.31 -2.61 10.38
N ILE A 251 0.39 -1.71 10.77
CA ILE A 251 0.36 -0.31 10.31
C ILE A 251 1.70 0.38 10.57
N SER A 252 2.30 0.14 11.74
CA SER A 252 3.61 0.69 12.11
C SER A 252 4.71 0.18 11.18
N ILE A 253 4.73 -1.13 10.90
CA ILE A 253 5.72 -1.75 10.00
C ILE A 253 5.55 -1.20 8.57
N VAL A 254 4.33 -1.19 8.01
CA VAL A 254 4.08 -0.67 6.66
C VAL A 254 4.43 0.81 6.55
N SER A 255 4.06 1.61 7.55
CA SER A 255 4.41 3.04 7.59
C SER A 255 5.92 3.22 7.63
N LEU A 256 6.64 2.40 8.38
CA LEU A 256 8.10 2.45 8.39
C LEU A 256 8.70 2.07 7.03
N LEU A 257 8.20 1.02 6.37
CA LEU A 257 8.64 0.63 5.03
C LEU A 257 8.37 1.74 4.00
N ALA A 258 7.19 2.35 4.04
CA ALA A 258 6.86 3.50 3.21
C ALA A 258 7.80 4.68 3.50
N TYR A 259 8.12 4.94 4.77
CA TYR A 259 9.04 6.02 5.16
C TYR A 259 10.44 5.80 4.61
N ILE A 260 10.96 4.57 4.71
CA ILE A 260 12.28 4.21 4.16
C ILE A 260 12.27 4.36 2.64
N PHE A 261 11.20 3.92 1.97
CA PHE A 261 11.03 4.09 0.53
C PHE A 261 11.03 5.58 0.11
N LEU A 262 10.48 6.50 0.91
CA LEU A 262 10.53 7.93 0.62
C LEU A 262 11.94 8.52 0.60
N TYR A 263 12.97 7.85 1.16
CA TYR A 263 14.37 8.25 0.97
C TYR A 263 14.94 7.85 -0.40
N ALA A 264 14.40 6.79 -1.03
CA ALA A 264 14.76 6.45 -2.40
C ALA A 264 14.35 7.56 -3.39
N LEU A 265 13.37 8.39 -2.99
CA LEU A 265 12.88 9.52 -3.77
C LEU A 265 13.66 10.82 -3.52
N ASP A 266 14.64 10.84 -2.61
CA ASP A 266 15.43 12.03 -2.33
C ASP A 266 16.33 12.39 -3.53
N PRO A 267 16.34 13.67 -3.97
CA PRO A 267 17.08 14.11 -5.14
C PRO A 267 18.59 13.98 -4.92
N ALA A 268 19.36 13.70 -5.98
CA ALA A 268 20.82 13.63 -5.91
C ALA A 268 21.46 15.02 -5.75
N PRO A 269 22.54 15.20 -4.94
CA PRO A 269 23.15 16.51 -4.65
C PRO A 269 23.70 17.28 -5.86
N GLN A 270 24.02 16.60 -6.96
CA GLN A 270 24.65 17.21 -8.15
C GLN A 270 23.75 17.24 -9.38
N GLN A 271 22.52 16.75 -9.30
CA GLN A 271 21.53 16.97 -10.35
C GLN A 271 20.82 18.30 -10.09
N HIS A 272 21.44 19.39 -10.53
CA HIS A 272 20.73 20.67 -10.75
C HIS A 272 19.69 20.59 -11.88
N SER A 273 19.51 19.43 -12.52
CA SER A 273 18.40 19.22 -13.44
C SER A 273 17.14 18.76 -12.69
N SER A 274 16.37 19.77 -12.30
CA SER A 274 14.91 19.83 -12.09
C SER A 274 14.25 18.78 -11.18
N MET A 275 13.85 19.23 -9.98
CA MET A 275 12.78 18.69 -9.11
C MET A 275 12.81 17.17 -8.80
N VAL A 276 12.55 16.80 -7.53
CA VAL A 276 11.67 15.63 -7.31
C VAL A 276 10.35 16.01 -7.94
N SER A 277 10.21 15.70 -9.21
CA SER A 277 9.13 16.26 -9.97
C SER A 277 7.84 15.69 -9.45
N LEU A 278 6.81 16.52 -9.51
CA LEU A 278 5.44 16.13 -9.29
C LEU A 278 5.11 14.76 -9.93
N TRP A 279 5.79 14.43 -11.04
CA TRP A 279 5.74 13.15 -11.73
C TRP A 279 6.19 11.95 -10.88
N THR A 280 7.33 12.03 -10.16
CA THR A 280 7.83 10.93 -9.32
C THR A 280 6.85 10.64 -8.18
N VAL A 281 6.35 11.69 -7.52
CA VAL A 281 5.37 11.55 -6.43
C VAL A 281 4.07 10.96 -6.96
N ARG A 282 3.57 11.46 -8.10
CA ARG A 282 2.39 10.92 -8.77
C ARG A 282 2.54 9.42 -9.09
N ALA A 283 3.67 9.02 -9.69
CA ALA A 283 3.95 7.63 -10.01
C ALA A 283 4.04 6.75 -8.75
N ALA A 284 4.68 7.26 -7.69
CA ALA A 284 4.79 6.56 -6.41
C ALA A 284 3.42 6.38 -5.74
N LEU A 285 2.56 7.40 -5.74
CA LEU A 285 1.19 7.29 -5.20
C LEU A 285 0.35 6.27 -5.96
N ALA A 286 0.43 6.29 -7.30
CA ALA A 286 -0.23 5.31 -8.16
C ALA A 286 0.25 3.87 -7.88
N GLY A 287 1.58 3.67 -7.84
CA GLY A 287 2.19 2.38 -7.57
C GLY A 287 1.86 1.85 -6.18
N ALA A 288 2.01 2.67 -5.14
CA ALA A 288 1.71 2.29 -3.77
C ALA A 288 0.23 1.96 -3.56
N GLY A 289 -0.69 2.75 -4.13
CA GLY A 289 -2.12 2.45 -4.09
C GLY A 289 -2.45 1.11 -4.76
N ALA A 290 -1.86 0.84 -5.93
CA ALA A 290 -2.06 -0.43 -6.63
C ALA A 290 -1.51 -1.62 -5.85
N SER A 291 -0.33 -1.49 -5.25
CA SER A 291 0.27 -2.53 -4.40
C SER A 291 -0.60 -2.85 -3.18
N LEU A 292 -1.19 -1.84 -2.53
CA LEU A 292 -2.09 -2.06 -1.40
C LEU A 292 -3.37 -2.83 -1.79
N ILE A 293 -3.93 -2.58 -2.98
CA ILE A 293 -5.09 -3.36 -3.48
C ILE A 293 -4.69 -4.83 -3.71
N VAL A 294 -3.55 -5.07 -4.36
CA VAL A 294 -3.06 -6.44 -4.61
C VAL A 294 -2.80 -7.17 -3.28
N LEU A 295 -2.18 -6.49 -2.32
CA LEU A 295 -1.95 -7.04 -0.99
C LEU A 295 -3.27 -7.36 -0.28
N ALA A 296 -4.24 -6.45 -0.31
CA ALA A 296 -5.56 -6.70 0.25
C ALA A 296 -6.19 -7.95 -0.37
N TYR A 297 -6.14 -8.09 -1.69
CA TYR A 297 -6.68 -9.23 -2.43
C TYR A 297 -6.06 -10.56 -2.01
N VAL A 298 -4.72 -10.63 -2.09
CA VAL A 298 -3.99 -11.86 -1.76
C VAL A 298 -4.17 -12.22 -0.28
N THR A 299 -4.05 -11.26 0.63
CA THR A 299 -4.18 -11.51 2.06
C THR A 299 -5.60 -11.94 2.43
N CYS A 300 -6.64 -11.33 1.87
CA CYS A 300 -8.02 -11.75 2.15
C CYS A 300 -8.30 -13.17 1.65
N ILE A 301 -7.84 -13.54 0.44
CA ILE A 301 -7.95 -14.91 -0.06
C ILE A 301 -7.22 -15.90 0.83
N CYS A 302 -5.98 -15.60 1.22
CA CYS A 302 -5.20 -16.48 2.09
C CYS A 302 -5.89 -16.69 3.44
N ILE A 303 -6.44 -15.62 4.04
CA ILE A 303 -7.19 -15.71 5.30
C ILE A 303 -8.42 -16.57 5.10
N ALA A 304 -9.24 -16.28 4.09
CA ALA A 304 -10.48 -16.99 3.82
C ALA A 304 -10.24 -18.49 3.61
N ALA A 305 -9.21 -18.85 2.83
CA ALA A 305 -8.81 -20.23 2.62
C ALA A 305 -8.29 -20.90 3.91
N SER A 306 -7.49 -20.19 4.71
CA SER A 306 -6.92 -20.74 5.96
C SER A 306 -7.96 -20.98 7.05
N ARG A 307 -9.02 -20.16 7.07
CA ARG A 307 -10.09 -20.20 8.09
C ARG A 307 -11.32 -20.96 7.62
N ASN A 308 -11.24 -21.58 6.43
CA ASN A 308 -12.36 -22.23 5.76
C ASN A 308 -13.63 -21.37 5.72
N THR A 309 -13.51 -20.04 5.60
CA THR A 309 -14.69 -19.16 5.62
C THR A 309 -15.49 -19.32 4.33
N TYR A 310 -16.81 -19.28 4.43
CA TYR A 310 -17.68 -19.44 3.27
C TYR A 310 -17.65 -18.20 2.36
N VAL A 311 -17.10 -18.34 1.16
CA VAL A 311 -16.97 -17.25 0.16
C VAL A 311 -17.97 -17.38 -1.00
N GLY A 312 -19.14 -17.97 -0.72
CA GLY A 312 -20.27 -18.03 -1.67
C GLY A 312 -20.28 -19.23 -2.61
N GLY A 313 -19.48 -20.28 -2.34
CA GLY A 313 -19.46 -21.50 -3.16
C GLY A 313 -18.86 -21.36 -4.57
N LEU A 314 -18.25 -20.22 -4.89
CA LEU A 314 -17.63 -19.95 -6.19
C LEU A 314 -16.19 -20.45 -6.26
N THR A 315 -15.74 -20.85 -7.45
CA THR A 315 -14.34 -21.23 -7.67
C THR A 315 -13.44 -20.00 -7.61
N LEU A 316 -13.88 -18.90 -8.21
CA LEU A 316 -13.29 -17.58 -8.06
C LEU A 316 -14.26 -16.67 -7.30
N PRO A 317 -14.08 -16.46 -5.98
CA PRO A 317 -15.00 -15.66 -5.19
C PRO A 317 -14.92 -14.17 -5.53
N TYR A 318 -15.99 -13.44 -5.24
CA TYR A 318 -15.94 -11.98 -5.26
C TYR A 318 -14.92 -11.46 -4.24
N PHE A 319 -14.20 -10.40 -4.59
CA PHE A 319 -13.18 -9.85 -3.69
C PHE A 319 -13.77 -9.39 -2.35
N SER A 320 -14.96 -8.77 -2.39
CA SER A 320 -15.66 -8.32 -1.19
C SER A 320 -16.00 -9.46 -0.23
N ASP A 321 -16.28 -10.66 -0.76
CA ASP A 321 -16.69 -11.80 0.07
C ASP A 321 -15.48 -12.44 0.76
N THR A 322 -14.30 -12.42 0.13
CA THR A 322 -13.05 -12.84 0.79
C THR A 322 -12.62 -11.85 1.88
N GLY A 323 -13.06 -10.60 1.79
CA GLY A 323 -12.83 -9.54 2.77
C GLY A 323 -14.00 -9.30 3.72
N ARG A 324 -15.02 -10.18 3.80
CA ARG A 324 -16.21 -9.95 4.63
C ARG A 324 -15.98 -10.30 6.11
N ASP A 325 -15.39 -11.46 6.37
CA ASP A 325 -15.31 -12.02 7.71
C ASP A 325 -14.09 -11.50 8.48
N LYS A 326 -14.16 -11.47 9.81
CA LYS A 326 -13.00 -11.11 10.63
C LYS A 326 -11.97 -12.25 10.56
N PRO A 327 -10.66 -11.96 10.44
CA PRO A 327 -10.01 -10.64 10.38
C PRO A 327 -9.98 -9.98 9.00
N ALA A 328 -10.30 -10.72 7.93
CA ALA A 328 -10.12 -10.29 6.55
C ALA A 328 -10.81 -8.95 6.26
N TYR A 329 -11.94 -8.70 6.91
CA TYR A 329 -12.61 -7.40 6.95
C TYR A 329 -11.71 -6.23 7.31
N TYR A 330 -10.92 -6.35 8.38
CA TYR A 330 -10.06 -5.25 8.80
C TYR A 330 -8.92 -5.02 7.80
N VAL A 331 -8.41 -6.08 7.19
CA VAL A 331 -7.40 -6.00 6.12
C VAL A 331 -7.99 -5.31 4.90
N PHE A 332 -9.15 -5.80 4.43
CA PHE A 332 -9.87 -5.27 3.28
C PHE A 332 -10.19 -3.78 3.48
N ALA A 333 -10.87 -3.44 4.58
CA ALA A 333 -11.24 -2.06 4.89
C ALA A 333 -10.02 -1.15 5.00
N SER A 334 -8.99 -1.55 5.75
CA SER A 334 -7.83 -0.68 6.00
C SER A 334 -7.00 -0.45 4.74
N PHE A 335 -6.74 -1.50 3.96
CA PHE A 335 -5.83 -1.40 2.81
C PHE A 335 -6.50 -0.70 1.64
N ILE A 336 -7.78 -1.00 1.38
CA ILE A 336 -8.53 -0.32 0.31
C ILE A 336 -8.78 1.15 0.68
N THR A 337 -9.03 1.47 1.95
CA THR A 337 -9.11 2.87 2.42
C THR A 337 -7.77 3.59 2.23
N ALA A 338 -6.65 2.97 2.65
CA ALA A 338 -5.33 3.55 2.46
C ALA A 338 -4.99 3.75 0.98
N ALA A 339 -5.28 2.76 0.13
CA ALA A 339 -5.12 2.86 -1.32
C ALA A 339 -5.96 4.01 -1.90
N SER A 340 -7.20 4.17 -1.44
CA SER A 340 -8.10 5.23 -1.86
C SER A 340 -7.56 6.62 -1.55
N VAL A 341 -7.00 6.83 -0.35
CA VAL A 341 -6.35 8.10 0.01
C VAL A 341 -5.17 8.40 -0.92
N LEU A 342 -4.35 7.40 -1.23
CA LEU A 342 -3.25 7.55 -2.19
C LEU A 342 -3.76 7.88 -3.59
N PHE A 343 -4.86 7.27 -4.03
CA PHE A 343 -5.47 7.57 -5.33
C PHE A 343 -6.06 8.97 -5.40
N ILE A 344 -6.66 9.49 -4.33
CA ILE A 344 -7.09 10.91 -4.28
C ILE A 344 -5.87 11.81 -4.52
N GLY A 345 -4.77 11.58 -3.82
CA GLY A 345 -3.51 12.31 -4.04
C GLY A 345 -3.01 12.18 -5.47
N PHE A 346 -2.99 10.96 -6.02
CA PHE A 346 -2.61 10.70 -7.40
C PHE A 346 -3.46 11.48 -8.41
N HIS A 347 -4.79 11.49 -8.28
CA HIS A 347 -5.68 12.17 -9.23
C HIS A 347 -5.51 13.69 -9.20
N VAL A 348 -5.22 14.28 -8.03
CA VAL A 348 -4.87 15.70 -7.91
C VAL A 348 -3.53 15.99 -8.60
N LEU A 349 -2.51 15.14 -8.38
CA LEU A 349 -1.20 15.32 -9.02
C LEU A 349 -1.25 15.08 -10.53
N GLN A 350 -2.09 14.14 -10.99
CA GLN A 350 -2.33 13.87 -12.40
C GLN A 350 -2.98 15.08 -13.08
N PHE A 351 -3.92 15.75 -12.41
CA PHE A 351 -4.52 16.98 -12.93
C PHE A 351 -3.45 18.05 -13.22
N VAL A 352 -2.58 18.31 -12.25
CA VAL A 352 -1.49 19.28 -12.41
C VAL A 352 -0.48 18.82 -13.48
N TYR A 353 -0.17 17.53 -13.54
CA TYR A 353 0.71 16.96 -14.56
C TYR A 353 0.21 17.23 -15.98
N VAL A 354 -1.08 17.04 -16.25
CA VAL A 354 -1.67 17.29 -17.57
C VAL A 354 -1.63 18.78 -17.93
N LEU A 355 -1.90 19.68 -16.96
CA LEU A 355 -1.84 21.13 -17.21
C LEU A 355 -0.43 21.60 -17.60
N ASN A 356 0.61 20.94 -17.09
CA ASN A 356 1.99 21.28 -17.44
C ASN A 356 2.38 20.87 -18.86
N TRP A 357 1.70 19.90 -19.47
CA TRP A 357 1.97 19.47 -20.85
C TRP A 357 1.20 20.27 -21.90
N ILE A 358 -0.04 20.66 -21.59
CA ILE A 358 -0.89 21.42 -22.51
C ILE A 358 -1.49 22.60 -21.74
N PRO A 359 -0.76 23.73 -21.66
CA PRO A 359 -1.31 24.96 -21.10
C PRO A 359 -2.36 25.52 -22.07
N GLY A 360 -3.64 25.27 -21.82
CA GLY A 360 -4.73 25.74 -22.68
C GLY A 360 -6.12 25.28 -22.24
N SER A 361 -7.16 25.89 -22.80
CA SER A 361 -8.56 25.54 -22.51
C SER A 361 -8.97 24.17 -23.08
N GLU A 362 -8.29 23.67 -24.12
CA GLU A 362 -8.69 22.48 -24.89
C GLU A 362 -8.74 21.17 -24.10
N VAL A 363 -7.87 20.99 -23.11
CA VAL A 363 -7.86 19.80 -22.23
C VAL A 363 -8.37 20.11 -20.84
N LYS A 364 -8.58 21.38 -20.48
CA LYS A 364 -8.91 21.81 -19.11
C LYS A 364 -10.18 21.13 -18.60
N CYS A 365 -11.27 21.18 -19.37
CA CYS A 365 -12.55 20.57 -18.96
C CYS A 365 -12.44 19.04 -18.82
N ARG A 366 -11.77 18.37 -19.76
CA ARG A 366 -11.52 16.93 -19.71
C ARG A 366 -10.67 16.55 -18.51
N ASN A 367 -9.64 17.34 -18.21
CA ASN A 367 -8.75 17.12 -17.09
C ASN A 367 -9.46 17.30 -15.74
N ILE A 368 -10.31 18.33 -15.62
CA ILE A 368 -11.19 18.50 -14.45
C ILE A 368 -12.11 17.29 -14.31
N ALA A 369 -12.78 16.89 -15.40
CA ALA A 369 -13.66 15.73 -15.38
C ALA A 369 -12.93 14.45 -14.97
N ALA A 370 -11.75 14.16 -15.52
CA ALA A 370 -10.94 13.01 -15.13
C ALA A 370 -10.59 13.04 -13.64
N SER A 371 -10.12 14.19 -13.13
CA SER A 371 -9.75 14.34 -11.72
C SER A 371 -10.95 14.11 -10.80
N VAL A 372 -12.09 14.73 -11.09
CA VAL A 372 -13.34 14.56 -10.32
C VAL A 372 -13.79 13.11 -10.35
N LEU A 373 -13.82 12.47 -11.53
CA LEU A 373 -14.24 11.08 -11.67
C LEU A 373 -13.34 10.14 -10.86
N GLY A 374 -12.02 10.33 -10.91
CA GLY A 374 -11.07 9.54 -10.13
C GLY A 374 -11.19 9.73 -8.62
N VAL A 375 -11.37 10.98 -8.16
CA VAL A 375 -11.55 11.27 -6.72
C VAL A 375 -12.85 10.66 -6.20
N VAL A 376 -13.95 10.80 -6.93
CA VAL A 376 -15.24 10.20 -6.54
C VAL A 376 -15.14 8.67 -6.52
N ALA A 377 -14.47 8.06 -7.50
CA ALA A 377 -14.22 6.62 -7.49
C ALA A 377 -13.42 6.20 -6.24
N ALA A 378 -12.35 6.91 -5.88
CA ALA A 378 -11.57 6.60 -4.69
C ALA A 378 -12.39 6.71 -3.38
N ILE A 379 -13.26 7.72 -3.26
CA ILE A 379 -14.17 7.83 -2.11
C ILE A 379 -15.14 6.65 -2.08
N ALA A 380 -15.74 6.29 -3.22
CA ALA A 380 -16.63 5.15 -3.32
C ALA A 380 -15.93 3.82 -2.99
N SER A 381 -14.65 3.67 -3.38
CA SER A 381 -13.83 2.51 -3.01
C SER A 381 -13.59 2.41 -1.50
N THR A 382 -13.47 3.54 -0.80
CA THR A 382 -13.36 3.55 0.66
C THR A 382 -14.66 3.06 1.29
N LEU A 383 -15.81 3.61 0.86
CA LEU A 383 -17.12 3.21 1.37
C LEU A 383 -17.41 1.74 1.09
N LEU A 384 -17.09 1.27 -0.12
CA LEU A 384 -17.16 -0.12 -0.53
C LEU A 384 -16.38 -1.04 0.41
N SER A 385 -15.22 -0.59 0.90
CA SER A 385 -14.37 -1.40 1.77
C SER A 385 -14.81 -1.44 3.23
N ILE A 386 -15.54 -0.42 3.69
CA ILE A 386 -15.97 -0.28 5.08
C ILE A 386 -17.32 -0.96 5.30
N PHE A 387 -18.23 -0.89 4.33
CA PHE A 387 -19.53 -1.54 4.44
C PHE A 387 -19.42 -2.96 3.92
N ASP A 388 -19.65 -3.98 4.75
CA ASP A 388 -19.57 -5.37 4.33
C ASP A 388 -20.80 -5.81 3.51
N THR A 389 -20.64 -6.89 2.73
CA THR A 389 -21.68 -7.42 1.81
C THR A 389 -22.88 -8.04 2.51
N SER A 390 -22.80 -8.27 3.83
CA SER A 390 -23.81 -8.98 4.59
C SER A 390 -24.71 -8.05 5.39
N LYS A 391 -24.13 -7.19 6.24
CA LYS A 391 -24.88 -6.29 7.14
C LYS A 391 -25.29 -4.99 6.46
N HIS A 392 -24.54 -4.57 5.47
CA HIS A 392 -24.70 -3.28 4.80
C HIS A 392 -24.75 -3.43 3.28
N GLU A 393 -25.43 -4.48 2.81
CA GLU A 393 -25.48 -4.91 1.40
C GLU A 393 -25.78 -3.77 0.42
N ALA A 394 -26.76 -2.92 0.72
CA ALA A 394 -27.20 -1.86 -0.17
C ALA A 394 -26.11 -0.79 -0.31
N LEU A 395 -25.51 -0.37 0.82
CA LEU A 395 -24.43 0.60 0.82
C LEU A 395 -23.18 0.04 0.13
N HIS A 396 -22.86 -1.23 0.35
CA HIS A 396 -21.77 -1.92 -0.34
C HIS A 396 -22.01 -1.93 -1.86
N ALA A 397 -23.19 -2.39 -2.30
CA ALA A 397 -23.55 -2.49 -3.70
C ALA A 397 -23.56 -1.12 -4.40
N TYR A 398 -24.19 -0.11 -3.80
CA TYR A 398 -24.18 1.25 -4.36
C TYR A 398 -22.77 1.83 -4.44
N SER A 399 -21.94 1.60 -3.43
CA SER A 399 -20.54 2.04 -3.44
C SER A 399 -19.74 1.35 -4.54
N ALA A 400 -19.98 0.05 -4.78
CA ALA A 400 -19.38 -0.68 -5.88
C ALA A 400 -19.79 -0.08 -7.24
N TYR A 401 -21.08 0.18 -7.44
CA TYR A 401 -21.58 0.75 -8.70
C TYR A 401 -20.98 2.13 -8.97
N VAL A 402 -20.95 3.00 -7.96
CA VAL A 402 -20.33 4.32 -8.08
C VAL A 402 -18.84 4.17 -8.38
N PHE A 403 -18.11 3.32 -7.67
CA PHE A 403 -16.70 3.08 -7.93
C PHE A 403 -16.43 2.66 -9.38
N PHE A 404 -17.08 1.59 -9.85
CA PHE A 404 -16.82 1.03 -11.17
C PHE A 404 -17.27 1.96 -12.31
N VAL A 405 -18.43 2.61 -12.19
CA VAL A 405 -18.91 3.58 -13.21
C VAL A 405 -17.94 4.76 -13.32
N PHE A 406 -17.52 5.33 -12.18
CA PHE A 406 -16.66 6.50 -12.18
C PHE A 406 -15.22 6.17 -12.59
N VAL A 407 -14.70 4.99 -12.25
CA VAL A 407 -13.34 4.59 -12.66
C VAL A 407 -13.28 4.32 -14.17
N VAL A 408 -14.31 3.71 -14.74
CA VAL A 408 -14.46 3.54 -16.19
C VAL A 408 -14.55 4.89 -16.90
N GLY A 409 -15.38 5.80 -16.37
CA GLY A 409 -15.48 7.18 -16.87
C GLY A 409 -14.12 7.89 -16.83
N HIS A 410 -13.40 7.80 -15.71
CA HIS A 410 -12.06 8.33 -15.56
C HIS A 410 -11.09 7.77 -16.61
N ALA A 411 -11.10 6.45 -16.85
CA ALA A 411 -10.22 5.80 -17.83
C ALA A 411 -10.52 6.29 -19.27
N CYS A 412 -11.79 6.40 -19.63
CA CYS A 412 -12.24 6.93 -20.92
C CYS A 412 -11.79 8.38 -21.14
N VAL A 413 -12.04 9.26 -20.16
CA VAL A 413 -11.65 10.67 -20.25
C VAL A 413 -10.13 10.82 -20.24
N SER A 414 -9.42 10.03 -19.43
CA SER A 414 -7.96 9.98 -19.43
C SER A 414 -7.44 9.62 -20.82
N ILE A 415 -7.93 8.57 -21.48
CA ILE A 415 -7.50 8.23 -22.84
C ILE A 415 -7.75 9.37 -23.84
N SER A 416 -8.87 10.09 -23.70
CA SER A 416 -9.12 11.30 -24.51
C SER A 416 -8.05 12.39 -24.30
N ILE A 417 -7.60 12.60 -23.07
CA ILE A 417 -6.48 13.51 -22.76
C ILE A 417 -5.18 12.99 -23.38
N TYR A 418 -4.85 11.72 -23.19
CA TYR A 418 -3.61 11.12 -23.73
C TYR A 418 -3.59 11.07 -25.27
N ARG A 419 -4.74 11.01 -25.93
CA ARG A 419 -4.84 11.23 -27.39
C ARG A 419 -4.33 12.61 -27.80
N THR A 420 -4.64 13.64 -27.01
CA THR A 420 -4.15 15.01 -27.25
C THR A 420 -2.67 15.16 -26.88
N LEU A 421 -2.18 14.42 -25.88
CA LEU A 421 -0.76 14.39 -25.50
C LEU A 421 0.11 13.55 -26.46
N ARG A 422 -0.47 12.59 -27.18
CA ARG A 422 0.23 11.67 -28.09
C ARG A 422 1.21 12.37 -29.05
N PRO A 423 0.86 13.46 -29.75
CA PRO A 423 1.76 14.12 -30.68
C PRO A 423 2.91 14.86 -29.98
N GLN A 424 2.80 15.13 -28.68
CA GLN A 424 3.78 15.90 -27.93
C GLN A 424 5.02 15.10 -27.53
N HIS A 425 4.92 13.76 -27.46
CA HIS A 425 6.04 12.92 -27.06
C HIS A 425 5.89 11.46 -27.53
N GLU A 426 6.96 10.86 -28.08
CA GLU A 426 6.97 9.50 -28.64
C GLU A 426 6.53 8.44 -27.61
N ARG A 427 6.96 8.57 -26.35
CA ARG A 427 6.53 7.67 -25.26
C ARG A 427 5.01 7.66 -25.05
N PHE A 428 4.32 8.80 -25.17
CA PHE A 428 2.85 8.80 -25.10
C PHE A 428 2.27 7.97 -26.24
N ALA A 429 2.79 8.10 -27.46
CA ALA A 429 2.36 7.30 -28.60
C ALA A 429 2.58 5.79 -28.38
N LYS A 430 3.74 5.38 -27.84
CA LYS A 430 4.05 3.98 -27.51
C LYS A 430 3.09 3.41 -26.46
N LEU A 431 2.67 4.21 -25.49
CA LEU A 431 1.76 3.79 -24.42
C LEU A 431 0.27 3.78 -24.83
N MET A 432 -0.11 4.38 -25.96
CA MET A 432 -1.52 4.44 -26.36
C MET A 432 -2.13 3.07 -26.65
N LEU A 433 -1.41 2.19 -27.37
CA LEU A 433 -1.93 0.86 -27.70
C LEU A 433 -2.20 0.03 -26.42
N PRO A 434 -1.23 -0.11 -25.48
CA PRO A 434 -1.50 -0.73 -24.19
C PRO A 434 -2.70 -0.12 -23.46
N ARG A 435 -2.82 1.22 -23.42
CA ARG A 435 -3.95 1.91 -22.77
C ARG A 435 -5.29 1.53 -23.40
N TYR A 436 -5.38 1.44 -24.74
CA TYR A 436 -6.62 1.00 -25.39
C TYR A 436 -6.96 -0.45 -25.12
N ILE A 437 -5.96 -1.34 -25.13
CA ILE A 437 -6.17 -2.76 -24.82
C ILE A 437 -6.71 -2.89 -23.39
N THR A 438 -6.05 -2.24 -22.42
CA THR A 438 -6.45 -2.29 -21.02
C THR A 438 -7.82 -1.63 -20.80
N LEU A 439 -8.13 -0.51 -21.47
CA LEU A 439 -9.48 0.08 -21.41
C LEU A 439 -10.52 -0.87 -22.03
N GLY A 440 -10.21 -1.51 -23.15
CA GLY A 440 -11.11 -2.47 -23.80
C GLY A 440 -11.45 -3.63 -22.87
N LEU A 441 -10.44 -4.21 -22.22
CA LEU A 441 -10.62 -5.26 -21.21
C LEU A 441 -11.45 -4.76 -20.03
N LEU A 442 -11.14 -3.58 -19.49
CA LEU A 442 -11.89 -2.96 -18.40
C LEU A 442 -13.37 -2.73 -18.78
N MET A 443 -13.65 -2.23 -19.99
CA MET A 443 -15.00 -1.96 -20.47
C MET A 443 -15.81 -3.25 -20.65
N ILE A 444 -15.21 -4.26 -21.30
CA ILE A 444 -15.86 -5.56 -21.50
C ILE A 444 -16.18 -6.20 -20.15
N ALA A 445 -15.19 -6.25 -19.26
CA ALA A 445 -15.36 -6.81 -17.93
C ALA A 445 -16.40 -6.03 -17.11
N PHE A 446 -16.39 -4.69 -17.18
CA PHE A 446 -17.39 -3.86 -16.51
C PHE A 446 -18.80 -4.17 -17.00
N ILE A 447 -18.99 -4.27 -18.32
CA ILE A 447 -20.28 -4.60 -18.95
C ILE A 447 -20.76 -5.98 -18.50
N ILE A 448 -19.88 -6.98 -18.47
CA ILE A 448 -20.21 -8.33 -18.03
C ILE A 448 -20.55 -8.34 -16.54
N TYR A 449 -19.78 -7.64 -15.71
CA TYR A 449 -19.92 -7.64 -14.26
C TYR A 449 -21.22 -6.95 -13.79
N ILE A 450 -21.49 -5.74 -14.29
CA ILE A 450 -22.60 -4.89 -13.79
C ILE A 450 -23.83 -4.99 -14.68
N PRO A 451 -23.94 -4.35 -15.87
CA PRO A 451 -25.21 -4.26 -16.58
C PRO A 451 -25.69 -5.62 -17.12
N VAL A 452 -24.81 -6.46 -17.66
CA VAL A 452 -25.20 -7.80 -18.13
C VAL A 452 -25.36 -8.75 -16.95
N GLY A 453 -24.37 -8.77 -16.05
CA GLY A 453 -24.37 -9.65 -14.89
C GLY A 453 -25.58 -9.47 -14.00
N LEU A 454 -25.93 -8.23 -13.62
CA LEU A 454 -27.11 -7.94 -12.82
C LEU A 454 -28.42 -8.19 -13.58
N GLY A 455 -28.41 -8.10 -14.91
CA GLY A 455 -29.58 -8.42 -15.73
C GLY A 455 -29.84 -9.92 -15.88
N LEU A 456 -28.81 -10.76 -15.66
CA LEU A 456 -28.88 -12.21 -15.78
C LEU A 456 -28.91 -12.94 -14.43
N VAL A 457 -28.53 -12.28 -13.33
CA VAL A 457 -28.48 -12.91 -12.02
C VAL A 457 -29.88 -13.31 -11.55
N CYS A 458 -29.96 -14.49 -10.94
CA CYS A 458 -31.17 -15.01 -10.34
C CYS A 458 -31.44 -14.32 -8.98
N SER A 459 -32.56 -14.64 -8.34
CA SER A 459 -32.82 -14.16 -6.99
C SER A 459 -31.66 -14.56 -6.08
N TRP A 460 -31.10 -13.58 -5.37
CA TRP A 460 -30.07 -13.86 -4.37
C TRP A 460 -30.69 -14.60 -3.19
N SER A 461 -30.13 -15.74 -2.84
CA SER A 461 -30.54 -16.54 -1.69
C SER A 461 -29.50 -16.44 -0.56
N ARG A 462 -29.98 -16.43 0.67
CA ARG A 462 -29.12 -16.61 1.83
C ARG A 462 -28.77 -18.08 1.96
N LEU A 463 -27.56 -18.38 2.43
CA LEU A 463 -27.15 -19.75 2.73
C LEU A 463 -27.94 -20.25 3.94
N PRO A 464 -28.67 -21.38 3.82
CA PRO A 464 -29.33 -22.04 4.94
C PRO A 464 -28.35 -22.43 6.05
N MET A 465 -28.83 -22.48 7.29
CA MET A 465 -27.99 -22.78 8.45
C MET A 465 -27.38 -24.19 8.39
N ASP A 466 -28.18 -25.19 7.99
CA ASP A 466 -27.73 -26.57 7.82
C ASP A 466 -26.69 -26.69 6.71
N GLU A 467 -26.91 -26.06 5.56
CA GLU A 467 -25.92 -26.01 4.47
C GLU A 467 -24.63 -25.30 4.89
N CYS A 468 -24.72 -24.23 5.69
CA CYS A 468 -23.53 -23.57 6.24
C CYS A 468 -22.69 -24.52 7.10
N ILE A 469 -23.35 -25.27 8.00
CA ILE A 469 -22.67 -26.23 8.88
C ILE A 469 -22.04 -27.35 8.06
N ASP A 470 -22.71 -27.83 7.02
CA ASP A 470 -22.20 -28.89 6.14
C ASP A 470 -21.00 -28.43 5.29
N GLU A 471 -21.02 -27.21 4.76
CA GLU A 471 -19.95 -26.66 3.90
C GLU A 471 -18.73 -26.17 4.71
N VAL A 472 -18.96 -25.50 5.84
CA VAL A 472 -17.89 -24.88 6.64
C VAL A 472 -17.37 -25.84 7.72
N GLY A 473 -18.24 -26.66 8.30
CA GLY A 473 -17.91 -27.53 9.43
C GLY A 473 -17.78 -26.83 10.78
N ASP A 474 -18.16 -25.55 10.88
CA ASP A 474 -18.06 -24.73 12.10
C ASP A 474 -19.43 -24.15 12.49
N VAL A 475 -20.03 -24.72 13.52
CA VAL A 475 -21.36 -24.34 14.02
C VAL A 475 -21.35 -22.93 14.60
N ASP A 476 -20.33 -22.57 15.37
CA ASP A 476 -20.24 -21.26 16.03
C ASP A 476 -20.11 -20.16 14.97
N TYR A 477 -19.34 -20.40 13.91
CA TYR A 477 -19.26 -19.49 12.76
C TYR A 477 -20.64 -19.27 12.12
N CYS A 478 -21.37 -20.35 11.82
CA CYS A 478 -22.67 -20.26 11.17
C CYS A 478 -23.71 -19.58 12.06
N GLU A 479 -23.77 -19.93 13.35
CA GLU A 479 -24.65 -19.28 14.34
C GLU A 479 -24.32 -17.79 14.52
N SER A 480 -23.04 -17.43 14.55
CA SER A 480 -22.62 -16.01 14.65
C SER A 480 -23.02 -15.18 13.43
N ASN A 481 -23.29 -15.85 12.30
CA ASN A 481 -23.79 -15.28 11.07
C ASN A 481 -25.30 -15.52 10.87
N ALA A 482 -26.05 -15.97 11.87
CA ALA A 482 -27.50 -16.16 11.74
C ALA A 482 -28.19 -14.84 11.37
N LEU A 483 -29.14 -14.90 10.44
CA LEU A 483 -29.96 -13.75 10.07
C LEU A 483 -30.90 -13.41 11.25
N PRO A 484 -30.91 -12.17 11.78
CA PRO A 484 -31.69 -11.85 12.98
C PRO A 484 -33.20 -12.06 12.85
N GLU A 485 -33.73 -11.94 11.63
CA GLU A 485 -35.16 -12.06 11.33
C GLU A 485 -35.60 -13.51 11.11
N ASP A 486 -34.67 -14.38 10.67
CA ASP A 486 -34.91 -15.80 10.42
C ASP A 486 -33.64 -16.60 10.69
N PRO A 487 -33.48 -17.19 11.88
CA PRO A 487 -32.26 -17.90 12.26
C PRO A 487 -32.05 -19.23 11.53
N THR A 488 -33.01 -19.67 10.70
CA THR A 488 -32.81 -20.81 9.79
C THR A 488 -31.94 -20.45 8.59
N LEU A 489 -31.72 -19.15 8.35
CA LEU A 489 -30.85 -18.61 7.32
C LEU A 489 -29.66 -17.89 7.96
N THR A 490 -28.57 -17.80 7.20
CA THR A 490 -27.41 -16.99 7.57
C THR A 490 -27.41 -15.63 6.84
N LEU A 491 -26.54 -14.73 7.26
CA LEU A 491 -26.19 -13.48 6.58
C LEU A 491 -25.31 -13.72 5.35
N LEU A 492 -24.89 -14.97 5.09
CA LEU A 492 -24.02 -15.37 4.00
C LEU A 492 -24.85 -15.54 2.73
N TRP A 493 -24.28 -15.15 1.58
CA TRP A 493 -24.94 -15.32 0.28
C TRP A 493 -24.58 -16.66 -0.32
N SER A 494 -25.57 -17.47 -0.71
CA SER A 494 -25.34 -18.62 -1.59
C SER A 494 -25.44 -18.15 -3.04
N TYR A 495 -24.47 -18.58 -3.85
CA TYR A 495 -24.46 -18.31 -5.29
C TYR A 495 -24.74 -19.57 -6.13
N ASP A 496 -25.23 -20.64 -5.49
CA ASP A 496 -25.49 -21.93 -6.14
C ASP A 496 -26.61 -21.81 -7.17
N GLU A 497 -27.64 -21.04 -6.84
CA GLU A 497 -28.62 -20.59 -7.81
C GLU A 497 -27.94 -19.69 -8.85
N CYS A 498 -27.81 -20.22 -10.06
CA CYS A 498 -27.16 -19.55 -11.19
C CYS A 498 -25.65 -19.33 -10.97
N SER A 499 -24.99 -20.32 -10.38
CA SER A 499 -23.53 -20.37 -10.15
C SER A 499 -22.71 -19.95 -11.37
N ALA A 500 -23.05 -20.42 -12.57
CA ALA A 500 -22.34 -20.03 -13.81
C ALA A 500 -22.37 -18.51 -14.07
N VAL A 501 -23.49 -17.84 -13.77
CA VAL A 501 -23.62 -16.38 -13.94
C VAL A 501 -22.85 -15.64 -12.86
N ASN A 502 -22.90 -16.12 -11.61
CA ASN A 502 -22.16 -15.53 -10.50
C ASN A 502 -20.63 -15.71 -10.67
N GLU A 503 -20.19 -16.88 -11.12
CA GLU A 503 -18.78 -17.16 -11.46
C GLU A 503 -18.30 -16.23 -12.58
N MET A 504 -19.08 -16.07 -13.65
CA MET A 504 -18.78 -15.11 -14.72
C MET A 504 -18.65 -13.68 -14.19
N ARG A 505 -19.53 -13.26 -13.27
CA ARG A 505 -19.50 -11.92 -12.67
C ARG A 505 -18.31 -11.71 -11.76
N ALA A 506 -17.97 -12.69 -10.92
CA ALA A 506 -16.79 -12.64 -10.07
C ALA A 506 -15.50 -12.60 -10.90
N ALA A 507 -15.40 -13.42 -11.95
CA ALA A 507 -14.31 -13.36 -12.91
C ALA A 507 -14.22 -12.00 -13.61
N ALA A 508 -15.35 -11.44 -14.03
CA ALA A 508 -15.39 -10.12 -14.64
C ALA A 508 -14.99 -9.00 -13.65
N GLN A 509 -15.39 -9.09 -12.38
CA GLN A 509 -14.93 -8.18 -11.33
C GLN A 509 -13.40 -8.25 -11.17
N PHE A 510 -12.84 -9.46 -11.11
CA PHE A 510 -11.39 -9.66 -11.04
C PHE A 510 -10.67 -9.04 -12.24
N VAL A 511 -11.15 -9.29 -13.46
CA VAL A 511 -10.58 -8.69 -14.68
C VAL A 511 -10.68 -7.16 -14.67
N CYS A 512 -11.75 -6.58 -14.11
CA CYS A 512 -11.84 -5.13 -13.92
C CYS A 512 -10.72 -4.62 -13.01
N ILE A 513 -10.51 -5.27 -11.86
CA ILE A 513 -9.49 -4.87 -10.88
C ILE A 513 -8.09 -4.97 -11.50
N VAL A 514 -7.75 -6.11 -12.11
CA VAL A 514 -6.44 -6.32 -12.75
C VAL A 514 -6.21 -5.32 -13.88
N SER A 515 -7.21 -5.11 -14.75
CA SER A 515 -7.11 -4.13 -15.83
C SER A 515 -6.91 -2.71 -15.29
N LEU A 516 -7.60 -2.35 -14.21
CA LEU A 516 -7.41 -1.06 -13.55
C LEU A 516 -5.99 -0.92 -12.98
N MET A 517 -5.45 -1.94 -12.31
CA MET A 517 -4.10 -1.90 -11.76
C MET A 517 -3.06 -1.71 -12.86
N VAL A 518 -3.20 -2.43 -13.98
CA VAL A 518 -2.35 -2.29 -15.16
C VAL A 518 -2.48 -0.89 -15.76
N PHE A 519 -3.70 -0.34 -15.86
CA PHE A 519 -3.95 1.00 -16.37
C PHE A 519 -3.29 2.08 -15.49
N ILE A 520 -3.37 1.92 -14.17
CA ILE A 520 -2.74 2.82 -13.19
C ILE A 520 -1.21 2.72 -13.26
N ALA A 521 -0.66 1.51 -13.38
CA ALA A 521 0.78 1.30 -13.53
C ALA A 521 1.35 2.00 -14.77
N MET A 522 0.58 2.13 -15.86
CA MET A 522 1.01 2.85 -17.06
C MET A 522 1.36 4.32 -16.82
N TYR A 523 0.77 4.97 -15.80
CA TYR A 523 1.10 6.36 -15.48
C TYR A 523 2.55 6.51 -14.99
N SER A 524 3.12 5.49 -14.36
CA SER A 524 4.52 5.48 -13.92
C SER A 524 5.52 5.53 -15.08
N PHE A 525 5.08 5.18 -16.30
CA PHE A 525 5.90 5.21 -17.51
C PHE A 525 5.73 6.49 -18.34
N ASP A 526 4.86 7.41 -17.91
CA ASP A 526 4.66 8.67 -18.62
C ASP A 526 5.95 9.51 -18.65
N PRO A 527 6.24 10.24 -19.75
CA PRO A 527 7.41 11.08 -19.87
C PRO A 527 7.39 12.28 -18.91
N HIS A 528 8.59 12.78 -18.61
CA HIS A 528 8.78 13.97 -17.80
C HIS A 528 8.53 15.24 -18.64
N PRO A 529 7.71 16.22 -18.20
CA PRO A 529 7.41 17.42 -18.98
C PRO A 529 8.66 18.28 -19.28
N CYS A 530 9.67 18.24 -18.40
CA CYS A 530 10.84 19.12 -18.46
C CYS A 530 12.13 18.44 -18.97
N ASN A 531 12.08 17.28 -19.62
CA ASN A 531 13.31 16.66 -20.16
C ASN A 531 13.71 17.32 -21.49
N PRO A 532 14.75 18.18 -21.55
CA PRO A 532 15.07 18.96 -22.76
C PRO A 532 15.66 18.11 -23.89
N ARG A 533 16.16 16.90 -23.59
CA ARG A 533 16.81 16.01 -24.55
C ARG A 533 15.85 15.45 -25.61
N ASP A 534 14.55 15.52 -25.37
CA ASP A 534 13.55 14.93 -26.28
C ASP A 534 12.92 15.97 -27.24
N VAL A 535 13.09 17.27 -26.98
CA VAL A 535 12.54 18.36 -27.83
C VAL A 535 13.47 18.69 -29.00
N SER A 536 14.79 18.49 -28.86
CA SER A 536 15.76 18.77 -29.94
C SER A 536 15.60 17.83 -31.13
N ASN A 537 15.20 16.58 -30.92
CA ASN A 537 15.05 15.61 -32.01
C ASN A 537 13.79 15.83 -32.88
N ALA A 538 12.84 16.67 -32.43
CA ALA A 538 11.63 16.97 -33.19
C ALA A 538 11.74 18.22 -34.08
N LYS A 539 12.78 19.06 -33.88
CA LYS A 539 13.00 20.28 -34.67
C LYS A 539 14.05 20.13 -35.77
N ASP A 540 14.87 19.07 -35.72
CA ASP A 540 15.97 18.86 -36.68
C ASP A 540 15.59 17.94 -37.87
N ASP A 541 14.30 17.80 -38.19
CA ASP A 541 13.87 17.24 -39.47
C ASP A 541 13.39 18.37 -40.42
N PRO A 542 14.30 19.05 -41.14
CA PRO A 542 13.96 20.10 -42.12
C PRO A 542 13.30 19.54 -43.40
N GLY A 543 12.96 18.25 -43.45
CA GLY A 543 12.53 17.55 -44.66
C GLY A 543 11.06 17.67 -45.07
N ASN A 544 10.15 18.20 -44.23
CA ASN A 544 8.70 18.09 -44.51
C ASN A 544 7.88 19.38 -44.46
N ALA A 545 8.53 20.54 -44.62
CA ALA A 545 7.84 21.81 -44.87
C ALA A 545 7.63 22.02 -46.39
N THR A 546 6.85 21.16 -47.03
CA THR A 546 6.30 21.46 -48.36
C THR A 546 4.83 21.06 -48.44
N THR A 547 4.03 21.97 -48.99
CA THR A 547 2.61 21.86 -49.37
C THR A 547 1.55 22.12 -48.28
N GLY A 548 1.34 23.41 -48.01
CA GLY A 548 0.10 23.94 -47.45
C GLY A 548 -0.30 25.23 -48.14
N LYS A 549 -0.69 25.13 -49.42
CA LYS A 549 -1.35 26.20 -50.21
C LYS A 549 -2.77 26.36 -49.65
N LEU A 550 -3.17 27.55 -49.21
CA LEU A 550 -4.55 28.05 -49.38
C LEU A 550 -4.68 29.54 -49.00
N ALA A 551 -5.10 30.33 -50.00
CA ALA A 551 -5.83 31.61 -49.99
C ALA A 551 -5.32 32.73 -49.06
N GLY A 552 -4.97 33.94 -49.53
CA GLY A 552 -5.61 34.71 -50.60
C GLY A 552 -6.62 35.70 -50.01
N THR A 553 -6.16 36.84 -49.48
CA THR A 553 -6.92 38.09 -49.26
C THR A 553 -5.87 39.21 -49.20
N VAL A 554 -5.60 39.88 -50.32
CA VAL A 554 -6.18 41.18 -50.73
C VAL A 554 -5.70 42.32 -49.83
N SER A 555 -4.89 43.17 -50.43
CA SER A 555 -4.46 44.47 -49.97
C SER A 555 -5.65 45.40 -49.75
N GLU A 556 -5.60 46.22 -48.71
CA GLU A 556 -6.08 47.60 -48.80
C GLU A 556 -5.24 48.47 -47.87
N ASP A 557 -4.33 49.22 -48.49
CA ASP A 557 -3.81 50.46 -47.95
C ASP A 557 -4.96 51.45 -47.81
N VAL A 558 -5.23 51.90 -46.59
CA VAL A 558 -5.90 53.18 -46.35
C VAL A 558 -5.13 53.93 -45.30
N THR A 559 -4.26 54.81 -45.79
CA THR A 559 -3.86 56.04 -45.11
C THR A 559 -5.06 56.98 -44.99
N LEU A 560 -5.14 57.69 -43.86
CA LEU A 560 -5.62 59.06 -43.63
C LEU A 560 -5.67 59.20 -42.08
N GLY A 561 -5.15 60.27 -41.47
CA GLY A 561 -5.53 61.65 -41.72
C GLY A 561 -6.40 62.10 -40.56
#